data_AF-A0A2W5QZ66-F1
#
_entry.id   AF-A0A2W5QZ66-F1
#
_cell.length_a   1.000
_cell.length_b   1.000
_cell.length_c   1.000
_cell.angle_alpha   90.00
_cell.angle_beta   90.00
_cell.angle_gamma   90.00
#
_symmetry.space_group_name_H-M   'P 1'
#
loop_
_entity.id
_entity.type
_entity.pdbx_description
1 polymer ?
#
loop_
_entity_poly.entity_id
_entity_poly.type
_entity_poly.pdbx_seq_one_letter_code
_entity_poly.pdbx_strand_id
1 'polypeptide(L)'
;MFVIMNKLDAYLAAQGMPNAEFGRRVGASESTISRIRHGKQAPSFALARRIKESTEGAVTADDLMAATMPTAASPENDNPAAQITTAEMAE
;
A
#
# COMPACT_ATOMS: atom_id res chain seq x y z
N MET A 1 -20.18 -9.52 -5.13
CA MET A 1 -18.74 -9.85 -5.27
C MET A 1 -17.96 -8.89 -4.38
N PHE A 2 -17.61 -9.31 -3.17
CA PHE A 2 -16.81 -8.47 -2.26
C PHE A 2 -15.34 -8.72 -2.57
N VAL A 3 -14.67 -7.73 -3.17
CA VAL A 3 -13.24 -7.80 -3.48
C VAL A 3 -12.47 -7.45 -2.21
N ILE A 4 -11.48 -8.26 -1.86
CA ILE A 4 -10.54 -7.96 -0.76
C ILE A 4 -9.86 -6.62 -1.10
N MET A 5 -10.17 -5.62 -0.29
CA MET A 5 -9.90 -4.22 -0.57
C MET A 5 -8.42 -3.92 -0.30
N ASN A 6 -7.59 -3.87 -1.34
CA ASN A 6 -6.23 -3.35 -1.21
C ASN A 6 -6.26 -1.81 -1.24
N LYS A 7 -5.27 -1.17 -0.61
CA LYS A 7 -5.23 0.30 -0.48
C LYS A 7 -5.21 1.04 -1.83
N LEU A 8 -4.62 0.42 -2.85
CA LEU A 8 -4.67 0.92 -4.23
C LEU A 8 -6.09 0.90 -4.81
N ASP A 9 -6.89 -0.10 -4.45
CA ASP A 9 -8.30 -0.21 -4.86
C ASP A 9 -9.12 0.97 -4.31
N ALA A 10 -8.98 1.21 -3.00
CA ALA A 10 -9.65 2.31 -2.32
C ALA A 10 -9.23 3.68 -2.88
N TYR A 11 -7.95 3.87 -3.18
CA TYR A 11 -7.46 5.10 -3.80
C TYR A 11 -8.08 5.34 -5.18
N LEU A 12 -8.09 4.32 -6.04
CA LEU A 12 -8.67 4.43 -7.38
C LEU A 12 -10.19 4.65 -7.34
N ALA A 13 -10.89 3.97 -6.42
CA ALA A 13 -12.31 4.15 -6.21
C ALA A 13 -12.66 5.57 -5.71
N ALA A 14 -11.89 6.09 -4.74
CA ALA A 14 -12.07 7.45 -4.22
C ALA A 14 -11.83 8.53 -5.28
N GLN A 15 -10.92 8.28 -6.22
CA GLN A 15 -10.61 9.19 -7.32
C GLN A 15 -11.51 8.95 -8.56
N GLY A 16 -12.34 7.91 -8.58
CA GLY A 16 -13.09 7.50 -9.77
C GLY A 16 -12.19 7.15 -10.97
N MET A 17 -10.93 6.77 -10.72
CA MET A 17 -9.90 6.63 -11.75
C MET A 17 -9.87 5.19 -12.31
N PRO A 18 -10.03 5.00 -13.63
CA PRO A 18 -9.96 3.67 -14.22
C PRO A 18 -8.53 3.13 -14.25
N ASN A 19 -8.40 1.79 -14.18
CA ASN A 19 -7.11 1.10 -14.17
C ASN A 19 -6.22 1.43 -15.37
N ALA A 20 -6.83 1.57 -16.56
CA ALA A 20 -6.12 1.89 -17.77
C ALA A 20 -5.48 3.28 -17.69
N GLU A 21 -6.19 4.25 -17.11
CA GLU A 21 -5.71 5.61 -16.95
C GLU A 21 -4.61 5.71 -15.90
N PHE A 22 -4.82 5.09 -14.74
CA PHE A 22 -3.78 5.02 -13.72
C PHE A 22 -2.54 4.30 -14.23
N GLY A 23 -2.73 3.20 -14.97
CA GLY A 23 -1.65 2.47 -15.64
C GLY A 23 -0.84 3.38 -16.55
N ARG A 24 -1.50 4.16 -17.42
CA ARG A 24 -0.80 5.13 -18.28
C ARG A 24 -0.01 6.16 -17.46
N ARG A 25 -0.57 6.65 -16.35
CA ARG A 25 0.09 7.64 -15.47
C ARG A 25 1.36 7.08 -14.81
N VAL A 26 1.33 5.83 -14.34
CA VAL A 26 2.49 5.20 -13.71
C VAL A 26 3.38 4.42 -14.69
N GLY A 27 3.04 4.39 -15.98
CA GLY A 27 3.75 3.67 -17.04
C GLY A 27 3.68 2.13 -16.89
N ALA A 28 2.47 1.62 -16.66
CA ALA A 28 2.12 0.20 -16.61
C ALA A 28 0.84 -0.09 -17.40
N SER A 29 0.65 -1.33 -17.82
CA SER A 29 -0.58 -1.77 -18.50
C SER A 29 -1.74 -1.92 -17.51
N GLU A 30 -2.97 -1.77 -18.00
CA GLU A 30 -4.20 -2.01 -17.21
C GLU A 30 -4.18 -3.38 -16.52
N SER A 31 -3.81 -4.43 -17.25
CA SER A 31 -3.71 -5.80 -16.76
C SER A 31 -2.70 -5.92 -15.61
N THR A 32 -1.60 -5.17 -15.66
CA THR A 32 -0.59 -5.12 -14.60
C THR A 32 -1.16 -4.49 -13.33
N ILE A 33 -1.87 -3.36 -13.47
CA ILE A 33 -2.54 -2.71 -12.34
C ILE A 33 -3.59 -3.64 -11.72
N SER A 34 -4.39 -4.32 -12.55
CA SER A 34 -5.37 -5.30 -12.07
C SER A 34 -4.72 -6.46 -11.30
N ARG A 35 -3.62 -7.03 -11.81
CA ARG A 35 -2.90 -8.11 -11.09
C ARG A 35 -2.35 -7.64 -9.75
N ILE A 36 -1.78 -6.44 -9.69
CA ILE A 36 -1.27 -5.84 -8.45
C ILE A 36 -2.41 -5.60 -7.47
N ARG A 37 -3.55 -5.04 -7.92
CA ARG A 37 -4.76 -4.86 -7.10
C ARG A 37 -5.25 -6.16 -6.48
N HIS A 38 -5.16 -7.27 -7.21
CA HIS A 38 -5.60 -8.58 -6.72
C HIS A 38 -4.49 -9.39 -6.05
N GLY A 39 -3.31 -8.81 -5.78
CA GLY A 39 -2.21 -9.52 -5.12
C GLY A 39 -1.59 -10.64 -5.96
N LYS A 40 -1.94 -10.74 -7.26
CA LYS A 40 -1.47 -11.79 -8.17
C LYS A 40 -0.05 -11.54 -8.67
N GLN A 41 0.45 -10.30 -8.53
CA GLN A 41 1.77 -9.91 -9.01
C GLN A 41 2.35 -8.80 -8.13
N ALA A 42 3.57 -9.00 -7.65
CA ALA A 42 4.33 -7.95 -6.98
C ALA A 42 4.83 -6.91 -8.00
N PRO A 43 4.66 -5.60 -7.77
CA PRO A 43 5.25 -4.58 -8.61
C PRO A 43 6.78 -4.57 -8.47
N SER A 44 7.49 -4.31 -9.57
CA SER A 44 8.93 -4.01 -9.49
C SER A 44 9.16 -2.75 -8.65
N PHE A 45 10.33 -2.64 -8.01
CA PHE A 45 10.69 -1.47 -7.18
C PHE A 45 10.48 -0.13 -7.90
N ALA A 46 10.86 -0.05 -9.18
CA ALA A 46 10.65 1.13 -10.02
C ALA A 46 9.16 1.46 -10.27
N LEU A 47 8.29 0.46 -10.30
CA LEU A 47 6.84 0.65 -10.46
C LEU A 47 6.20 1.05 -9.12
N ALA A 48 6.58 0.40 -8.03
CA ALA A 48 6.13 0.75 -6.68
C ALA A 48 6.49 2.20 -6.32
N ARG A 49 7.68 2.66 -6.70
CA ARG A 49 8.10 4.05 -6.55
C ARG A 49 7.21 5.02 -7.35
N ARG A 50 6.94 4.73 -8.63
CA ARG A 50 6.06 5.56 -9.48
C ARG A 50 4.62 5.62 -8.95
N ILE A 51 4.13 4.50 -8.41
CA ILE A 51 2.81 4.45 -7.75
C ILE A 51 2.81 5.33 -6.50
N LYS A 52 3.82 5.22 -5.64
CA LYS A 52 3.95 6.06 -4.44
C LYS A 52 4.01 7.55 -4.81
N GLU A 53 4.80 7.92 -5.82
CA GLU A 53 4.92 9.30 -6.29
C GLU A 53 3.60 9.82 -6.89
N SER A 54 2.91 9.03 -7.73
CA SER A 54 1.62 9.42 -8.33
C SER A 54 0.46 9.49 -7.34
N THR A 55 0.56 8.78 -6.22
CA THR A 55 -0.45 8.76 -5.15
C THR A 55 -0.07 9.65 -3.96
N GLU A 56 1.01 10.44 -4.07
CA GLU A 56 1.51 11.33 -3.02
C GLU A 56 1.76 10.60 -1.68
N GLY A 57 2.12 9.31 -1.75
CA GLY A 57 2.33 8.47 -0.58
C GLY A 57 1.08 7.80 -0.01
N ALA A 58 -0.11 8.01 -0.57
CA ALA A 58 -1.33 7.33 -0.13
C ALA A 58 -1.25 5.81 -0.31
N VAL A 59 -0.51 5.35 -1.33
CA VAL A 59 -0.21 3.93 -1.57
C VAL A 59 1.30 3.73 -1.50
N THR A 60 1.76 2.95 -0.52
CA THR A 60 3.18 2.64 -0.37
C THR A 60 3.55 1.27 -0.93
N ALA A 61 4.85 1.01 -1.08
CA ALA A 61 5.33 -0.30 -1.52
C ALA A 61 4.92 -1.42 -0.55
N ASP A 62 4.87 -1.13 0.75
CA ASP A 62 4.44 -2.08 1.78
C ASP A 62 2.99 -2.49 1.57
N ASP A 63 2.10 -1.52 1.32
CA ASP A 63 0.68 -1.76 1.02
C ASP A 63 0.47 -2.59 -0.26
N LEU A 64 1.38 -2.44 -1.24
CA LEU A 64 1.35 -3.22 -2.49
C LEU A 64 1.90 -4.64 -2.32
N MET A 65 2.78 -4.86 -1.34
CA MET A 65 3.41 -6.16 -1.07
C MET A 65 2.61 -6.99 -0.05
N ALA A 66 1.92 -6.37 0.91
CA ALA A 66 1.00 -7.06 1.82
C ALA A 66 -0.10 -7.84 1.07
N ALA A 67 -0.46 -7.40 -0.14
CA ALA A 67 -1.41 -8.05 -1.02
C ALA A 67 -0.98 -9.44 -1.54
N THR A 68 0.31 -9.77 -1.54
CA THR A 68 0.82 -11.04 -2.11
C THR A 68 0.91 -12.19 -1.09
N MET A 69 0.69 -11.93 0.20
CA MET A 69 0.73 -12.98 1.22
C MET A 69 -0.69 -13.46 1.51
N PRO A 70 -1.00 -14.76 1.31
CA PRO A 70 -2.19 -15.32 1.94
C PRO A 70 -2.01 -15.17 3.45
N THR A 71 -2.95 -14.49 4.07
CA THR A 71 -3.00 -14.22 5.51
C THR A 71 -2.67 -15.48 6.33
N ALA A 72 -1.56 -15.41 7.04
CA ALA A 72 -1.24 -16.25 8.18
C ALA A 72 -0.42 -15.41 9.16
N ALA A 73 -1.03 -14.37 9.75
CA ALA A 73 -0.82 -13.99 11.14
C ALA A 73 -1.69 -12.78 11.52
N SER A 74 -2.33 -12.94 12.67
CA SER A 74 -3.24 -12.06 13.38
C SER A 74 -2.67 -10.68 13.76
N PRO A 75 -3.56 -9.74 14.16
CA PRO A 75 -3.22 -8.37 14.49
C PRO A 75 -2.81 -8.25 15.96
N GLU A 76 -1.54 -7.98 16.27
CA GLU A 76 -1.09 -7.63 17.62
C GLU A 76 0.33 -7.06 17.60
N ASN A 77 0.44 -5.74 17.52
CA ASN A 77 1.39 -5.02 18.37
C ASN A 77 0.93 -3.57 18.47
N ASP A 78 0.01 -3.40 19.42
CA ASP A 78 -0.04 -2.24 20.28
C ASP A 78 1.40 -1.90 20.73
N ASN A 79 1.99 -0.87 20.13
CA ASN A 79 3.24 -0.31 20.65
C ASN A 79 2.93 0.98 21.42
N PRO A 80 2.74 0.90 22.74
CA PRO A 80 2.89 2.04 23.62
C PRO A 80 4.24 1.95 24.37
N ALA A 81 5.33 1.53 23.71
CA ALA A 81 6.66 1.48 24.34
C ALA A 81 7.64 2.57 23.85
N ALA A 82 7.11 3.71 23.39
CA ALA A 82 7.91 4.92 23.17
C ALA A 82 7.42 6.08 24.05
N GLN A 83 7.35 5.86 25.37
CA GLN A 83 7.45 6.95 26.33
C GLN A 83 8.88 7.02 26.85
N ILE A 84 9.65 7.86 26.17
CA ILE A 84 10.67 8.75 26.71
C ILE A 84 10.55 8.98 28.23
N THR A 85 11.50 8.48 29.01
CA THR A 85 11.88 9.08 30.29
C THR A 85 13.36 9.44 30.23
N THR A 86 13.62 10.60 29.64
CA THR A 86 14.82 11.40 29.92
C THR A 86 14.34 12.72 30.52
N ALA A 87 14.47 12.84 31.84
CA ALA A 87 14.65 14.05 32.66
C ALA A 87 14.38 13.63 34.12
N GLU A 88 15.34 13.55 35.05
CA GLU A 88 16.13 14.64 35.64
C GLU A 88 15.73 14.80 37.13
N MET A 89 16.74 14.71 38.01
CA MET A 89 16.86 15.26 39.39
C MET A 89 16.33 14.53 40.64
N ALA A 90 17.15 14.68 41.71
CA ALA A 90 17.03 14.29 43.13
C ALA A 90 17.29 12.80 43.43
N GLU A 91 18.30 12.36 44.20
CA GLU A 91 19.16 12.94 45.26
C GLU A 91 20.48 12.16 45.34
#